data_AF-A0A0R3LM56-F1
#
_entry.id   AF-A0A0R3LM56-F1
#
_cell.length_a   1.000
_cell.length_b   1.000
_cell.length_c   1.000
_cell.angle_alpha   90.00
_cell.angle_beta   90.00
_cell.angle_gamma   90.00
#
_symmetry.space_group_name_H-M   'P 1'
#
loop_
_entity.id
_entity.type
_entity.pdbx_description
1 polymer ?
#
loop_
_entity_poly.entity_id
_entity_poly.type
_entity_poly.pdbx_seq_one_letter_code
_entity_poly.pdbx_strand_id
1 'polypeptide(L)'
;MVKLLTAEDLRAFFRGFAAAIELDQIRVDTLPAHRFHHEYSDSVWRSWRNTHLRYLNQLLLTLDMIPPAELEKLTWIATNHEPAFLGEATLNVFAEAATSSAEMNDLATAKLFFDRFIEVVMRSSNPKLVDGDAAALMMRWLPVTDPLRIAQDPECGYRIPLGCVN
;
A
#
# COMPACT_ATOMS: atom_id res chain seq x y z
N MET A 1 -12.02 -25.11 1.57
CA MET A 1 -10.65 -25.07 2.12
C MET A 1 -10.06 -23.73 1.71
N VAL A 2 -9.62 -22.90 2.65
CA VAL A 2 -9.03 -21.58 2.30
C VAL A 2 -7.67 -21.84 1.66
N LYS A 3 -7.44 -21.29 0.47
CA LYS A 3 -6.14 -21.34 -0.19
C LYS A 3 -5.20 -20.39 0.55
N LEU A 4 -4.07 -20.91 1.02
CA LEU A 4 -3.05 -20.09 1.68
C LEU A 4 -2.39 -19.14 0.69
N LEU A 5 -2.11 -17.93 1.15
CA LEU A 5 -1.24 -17.00 0.45
C LEU A 5 0.15 -17.61 0.27
N THR A 6 0.77 -17.29 -0.86
CA THR A 6 2.14 -17.65 -1.19
C THR A 6 2.99 -16.40 -1.37
N ALA A 7 4.32 -16.57 -1.39
CA ALA A 7 5.23 -15.48 -1.72
C ALA A 7 4.96 -14.88 -3.12
N GLU A 8 4.40 -15.66 -4.06
CA GLU A 8 4.01 -15.13 -5.38
C GLU A 8 2.77 -14.24 -5.31
N ASP A 9 1.80 -14.56 -4.45
CA ASP A 9 0.62 -13.70 -4.24
C ASP A 9 1.05 -12.35 -3.63
N LEU A 10 1.98 -12.37 -2.66
CA LEU A 10 2.56 -11.15 -2.09
C LEU A 10 3.39 -10.35 -3.12
N ARG A 11 4.11 -11.05 -4.01
CA ARG A 11 4.83 -10.43 -5.13
C ARG A 11 3.87 -9.73 -6.09
N ALA A 12 2.77 -10.38 -6.43
CA ALA A 12 1.72 -9.80 -7.28
C ALA A 12 1.10 -8.56 -6.61
N PHE A 13 0.85 -8.62 -5.30
CA PHE A 13 0.35 -7.49 -4.52
C PHE A 13 1.29 -6.28 -4.58
N PHE A 14 2.57 -6.43 -4.24
CA PHE A 14 3.51 -5.30 -4.28
C PHE A 14 3.74 -4.75 -5.69
N ARG A 15 3.77 -5.62 -6.71
CA ARG A 15 3.84 -5.18 -8.12
C ARG A 15 2.58 -4.42 -8.54
N GLY A 16 1.40 -4.88 -8.14
CA GLY A 16 0.14 -4.18 -8.38
C GLY A 16 0.15 -2.79 -7.74
N PHE A 17 0.68 -2.67 -6.53
CA PHE A 17 0.77 -1.37 -5.86
C PHE A 17 1.76 -0.43 -6.53
N ALA A 18 2.93 -0.92 -6.93
CA ALA A 18 3.90 -0.14 -7.70
C ALA A 18 3.29 0.35 -9.02
N ALA A 19 2.60 -0.52 -9.76
CA ALA A 19 1.93 -0.16 -11.00
C ALA A 19 0.83 0.91 -10.79
N ALA A 20 0.08 0.83 -9.69
CA ALA A 20 -0.90 1.85 -9.34
C ALA A 20 -0.25 3.22 -9.09
N ILE A 21 0.90 3.26 -8.39
CA ILE A 21 1.65 4.50 -8.14
C ILE A 21 2.17 5.11 -9.46
N GLU A 22 2.70 4.29 -10.36
CA GLU A 22 3.14 4.73 -11.69
C GLU A 22 1.97 5.27 -12.52
N LEU A 23 0.83 4.59 -12.51
CA LEU A 23 -0.38 5.04 -13.20
C LEU A 23 -0.89 6.38 -12.66
N ASP A 24 -0.84 6.56 -11.33
CA ASP A 24 -1.19 7.84 -10.70
C ASP A 24 -0.22 8.96 -11.12
N GLN A 25 1.09 8.70 -11.18
CA GLN A 25 2.06 9.68 -11.68
C GLN A 25 1.78 10.07 -13.14
N ILE A 26 1.50 9.09 -14.02
CA ILE A 26 1.15 9.36 -15.42
C ILE A 26 -0.08 10.26 -15.49
N ARG A 27 -1.10 9.98 -14.68
CA ARG A 27 -2.30 10.83 -14.59
C ARG A 27 -1.94 12.25 -14.16
N VAL A 28 -1.14 12.40 -13.10
CA VAL A 28 -0.76 13.71 -12.56
C VAL A 28 0.08 14.51 -13.55
N ASP A 29 0.93 13.86 -14.34
CA ASP A 29 1.75 14.48 -15.38
C ASP A 29 0.89 15.13 -16.50
N THR A 30 -0.36 14.71 -16.65
CA THR A 30 -1.31 15.33 -17.60
C THR A 30 -2.03 16.56 -17.05
N LEU A 31 -1.91 16.84 -15.75
CA LEU A 31 -2.64 17.94 -15.12
C LEU A 31 -1.98 19.30 -15.41
N PRO A 32 -2.78 20.35 -15.65
CA PRO A 32 -2.23 21.68 -15.87
C PRO A 32 -1.66 22.27 -14.56
N ALA A 33 -0.58 23.04 -14.66
CA ALA A 33 0.18 23.57 -13.52
C ALA A 33 -0.66 24.33 -12.46
N HIS A 34 -1.76 24.98 -12.86
CA HIS A 34 -2.65 25.71 -11.95
C HIS A 34 -3.50 24.79 -11.03
N ARG A 35 -3.46 23.47 -11.24
CA ARG A 35 -4.13 22.48 -10.36
C ARG A 35 -3.31 22.13 -9.13
N PHE A 36 -2.03 22.50 -9.10
CA PHE A 36 -1.15 22.20 -7.98
C PHE A 36 -1.13 23.37 -7.01
N HIS A 37 -0.99 23.06 -5.72
CA HIS A 37 -0.80 24.11 -4.72
C HIS A 37 0.53 24.83 -4.96
N HIS A 38 0.54 26.15 -4.81
CA HIS A 38 1.70 26.98 -5.09
C HIS A 38 2.91 26.72 -4.16
N GLU A 39 2.66 26.24 -2.94
CA GLU A 39 3.72 25.93 -1.95
C GLU A 39 4.27 24.50 -2.09
N TYR A 40 3.54 23.61 -2.78
CA TYR A 40 3.93 22.22 -2.98
C TYR A 40 4.07 21.92 -4.47
N SER A 41 5.32 21.99 -4.93
CA SER A 41 5.64 21.72 -6.32
C SER A 41 5.41 20.25 -6.67
N ASP A 42 5.08 19.99 -7.95
CA ASP A 42 5.03 18.64 -8.54
C ASP A 42 6.26 17.79 -8.15
N SER A 43 7.44 18.42 -8.02
CA SER A 43 8.67 17.76 -7.63
C SER A 43 8.62 17.10 -6.24
N VAL A 44 7.89 17.65 -5.27
CA VAL A 44 7.74 17.05 -3.93
C VAL A 44 6.93 15.77 -4.03
N TRP A 45 5.76 15.82 -4.67
CA TRP A 45 4.90 14.64 -4.82
C TRP A 45 5.52 13.56 -5.70
N ARG A 46 6.26 13.96 -6.75
CA ARG A 46 7.05 13.03 -7.57
C ARG A 46 8.15 12.36 -6.75
N SER A 47 8.87 13.11 -5.91
CA SER A 47 9.87 12.56 -4.99
C SER A 47 9.26 11.57 -4.00
N TRP A 48 8.08 11.90 -3.46
CA TRP A 48 7.34 11.02 -2.56
C TRP A 48 6.96 9.68 -3.22
N ARG A 49 6.38 9.71 -4.43
CA ARG A 49 6.08 8.50 -5.20
C ARG A 49 7.34 7.68 -5.48
N ASN A 50 8.42 8.32 -5.92
CA ASN A 50 9.70 7.64 -6.20
C ASN A 50 10.28 6.96 -4.95
N THR A 51 10.13 7.57 -3.78
CA THR A 51 10.56 6.97 -2.50
C THR A 51 9.78 5.69 -2.21
N HIS A 52 8.46 5.70 -2.40
CA HIS A 52 7.61 4.52 -2.21
C HIS A 52 7.92 3.42 -3.22
N LEU A 53 8.12 3.76 -4.51
CA LEU A 53 8.51 2.79 -5.54
C LEU A 53 9.85 2.11 -5.20
N ARG A 54 10.84 2.87 -4.75
CA ARG A 54 12.13 2.31 -4.33
C ARG A 54 11.96 1.37 -3.13
N TYR A 55 11.13 1.74 -2.16
CA TYR A 55 10.87 0.91 -0.99
C TYR A 55 10.14 -0.39 -1.36
N LEU A 56 9.12 -0.33 -2.23
CA LEU A 56 8.44 -1.52 -2.74
C LEU A 56 9.40 -2.48 -3.45
N ASN A 57 10.31 -1.95 -4.27
CA ASN A 57 11.34 -2.75 -4.93
C ASN A 57 12.28 -3.43 -3.93
N GLN A 58 12.60 -2.79 -2.80
CA GLN A 58 13.37 -3.42 -1.73
C GLN A 58 12.59 -4.56 -1.05
N LEU A 59 11.30 -4.37 -0.76
CA LEU A 59 10.48 -5.44 -0.17
C LEU A 59 10.38 -6.65 -1.10
N LEU A 60 10.24 -6.43 -2.40
CA LEU A 60 10.21 -7.50 -3.40
C LEU A 60 11.44 -8.43 -3.37
N LEU A 61 12.61 -7.91 -2.98
CA LEU A 61 13.87 -8.66 -2.89
C LEU A 61 13.95 -9.59 -1.67
N THR A 62 13.05 -9.43 -0.70
CA THR A 62 13.11 -10.11 0.61
C THR A 62 11.85 -10.91 0.93
N LEU A 63 11.01 -11.17 -0.08
CA LEU A 63 9.77 -11.94 0.07
C LEU A 63 9.99 -13.40 0.51
N ASP A 64 11.15 -13.97 0.19
CA ASP A 64 11.56 -15.31 0.60
C ASP A 64 11.87 -15.42 2.09
N MET A 65 12.06 -14.29 2.78
CA MET A 65 12.26 -14.23 4.23
C MET A 65 10.96 -14.40 5.04
N ILE A 66 9.80 -14.41 4.38
CA ILE A 66 8.50 -14.53 5.04
C ILE A 66 8.26 -16.00 5.42
N PRO A 67 8.15 -16.34 6.71
CA PRO A 67 7.93 -17.70 7.14
C PRO A 67 6.49 -18.16 6.84
N PRO A 68 6.25 -19.47 6.65
CA PRO A 68 4.90 -20.00 6.37
C PRO A 68 3.83 -19.61 7.40
N ALA A 69 4.19 -19.57 8.68
CA ALA A 69 3.26 -19.16 9.75
C ALA A 69 2.77 -17.71 9.60
N GLU A 70 3.55 -16.85 8.97
CA GLU A 70 3.17 -15.46 8.69
C GLU A 70 2.24 -15.39 7.47
N LEU A 71 2.47 -16.21 6.44
CA LEU A 71 1.53 -16.38 5.32
C LEU A 71 0.16 -16.89 5.79
N GLU A 72 0.12 -17.82 6.75
CA GLU A 72 -1.13 -18.29 7.37
C GLU A 72 -1.87 -17.16 8.09
N LYS A 73 -1.15 -16.34 8.87
CA LYS A 73 -1.73 -15.16 9.53
C LYS A 73 -2.26 -14.14 8.53
N LEU A 74 -1.50 -13.83 7.49
CA LEU A 74 -1.93 -12.91 6.43
C LEU A 74 -3.16 -13.45 5.69
N THR A 75 -3.21 -14.75 5.44
CA THR A 75 -4.40 -15.42 4.84
C THR A 75 -5.62 -15.24 5.73
N TRP A 76 -5.46 -15.46 7.03
CA TRP A 76 -6.54 -15.26 7.99
C TRP A 76 -6.97 -13.79 8.04
N ILE A 77 -6.03 -12.84 8.10
CA ILE A 77 -6.34 -11.40 8.07
C ILE A 77 -7.12 -11.03 6.82
N ALA A 78 -6.68 -11.47 5.64
CA ALA A 78 -7.30 -11.16 4.36
C ALA A 78 -8.75 -11.65 4.25
N THR A 79 -9.07 -12.75 4.92
CA THR A 79 -10.40 -13.39 4.92
C THR A 79 -11.26 -13.00 6.12
N ASN A 80 -10.72 -12.26 7.08
CA ASN A 80 -11.42 -11.92 8.33
C ASN A 80 -11.41 -10.42 8.64
N HIS A 81 -11.05 -9.54 7.70
CA HIS A 81 -11.20 -8.10 7.87
C HIS A 81 -11.65 -7.44 6.57
N GLU A 82 -12.30 -6.29 6.70
CA GLU A 82 -12.76 -5.52 5.54
C GLU A 82 -11.57 -5.02 4.70
N PRO A 83 -11.58 -5.21 3.36
CA PRO A 83 -10.48 -4.79 2.49
C PRO A 83 -10.10 -3.31 2.60
N ALA A 84 -11.08 -2.42 2.82
CA ALA A 84 -10.84 -1.00 2.97
C ALA A 84 -10.00 -0.68 4.22
N PHE A 85 -10.31 -1.33 5.35
CA PHE A 85 -9.54 -1.20 6.58
C PHE A 85 -8.10 -1.72 6.40
N LEU A 86 -7.94 -2.85 5.72
CA LEU A 86 -6.61 -3.43 5.45
C LEU A 86 -5.80 -2.56 4.48
N GLY A 87 -6.45 -1.91 3.50
CA GLY A 87 -5.83 -0.88 2.67
C GLY A 87 -5.31 0.30 3.49
N GLU A 88 -6.09 0.78 4.45
CA GLU A 88 -5.66 1.87 5.36
C GLU A 88 -4.47 1.46 6.22
N ALA A 89 -4.54 0.29 6.84
CA ALA A 89 -3.44 -0.24 7.64
C ALA A 89 -2.16 -0.39 6.80
N THR A 90 -2.28 -0.88 5.56
CA THR A 90 -1.15 -1.01 4.62
C THR A 90 -0.51 0.35 4.35
N LEU A 91 -1.31 1.38 4.04
CA LEU A 91 -0.82 2.73 3.75
C LEU A 91 -0.15 3.37 4.96
N ASN A 92 -0.67 3.14 6.17
CA ASN A 92 -0.05 3.66 7.39
C ASN A 92 1.35 3.08 7.60
N VAL A 93 1.55 1.78 7.35
CA VAL A 93 2.89 1.15 7.44
C VAL A 93 3.83 1.69 6.36
N PHE A 94 3.33 1.95 5.15
CA PHE A 94 4.13 2.59 4.10
C PHE A 94 4.56 4.01 4.47
N ALA A 95 3.66 4.81 5.06
CA ALA A 95 3.98 6.15 5.52
C ALA A 95 5.02 6.14 6.66
N GLU A 96 4.95 5.17 7.58
CA GLU A 96 5.95 4.95 8.62
C GLU A 96 7.34 4.66 8.01
N ALA A 97 7.41 3.80 6.99
CA ALA A 97 8.64 3.51 6.27
C ALA A 97 9.21 4.70 5.47
N ALA A 98 8.34 5.61 4.99
CA ALA A 98 8.76 6.79 4.23
C ALA A 98 9.27 7.94 5.11
N THR A 99 8.87 7.99 6.39
CA THR A 99 9.22 9.08 7.33
C THR A 99 10.42 8.76 8.21
N SER A 100 10.82 7.49 8.36
CA SER A 100 12.01 7.10 9.13
C SER A 100 13.30 7.37 8.36
N SER A 101 13.75 8.63 8.37
CA SER A 101 15.06 9.04 7.83
C SER A 101 16.27 8.50 8.61
N ALA A 102 16.04 7.74 9.68
CA ALA A 102 17.07 7.03 10.44
C ALA A 102 16.47 5.70 10.91
N GLU A 103 17.14 4.59 10.61
CA GLU A 103 16.71 3.20 10.83
C GLU A 103 15.68 2.68 9.82
N MET A 104 16.12 2.55 8.57
CA MET A 104 15.56 1.58 7.61
C MET A 104 15.55 0.12 8.13
N ASN A 105 15.97 -0.15 9.37
CA ASN A 105 16.12 -1.50 9.93
C ASN A 105 14.77 -2.13 10.29
N ASP A 106 13.86 -1.38 10.93
CA ASP A 106 12.65 -1.98 11.52
C ASP A 106 11.59 -2.35 10.48
N LEU A 107 11.69 -1.85 9.25
CA LEU A 107 10.83 -2.20 8.12
C LEU A 107 11.64 -2.57 6.86
N ALA A 108 12.90 -3.00 7.04
CA ALA A 108 13.86 -3.22 5.95
C ALA A 108 13.45 -4.32 4.96
N THR A 109 12.69 -5.30 5.46
CA THR A 109 12.36 -6.54 4.75
C THR A 109 10.85 -6.71 4.66
N ALA A 110 10.39 -7.49 3.69
CA ALA A 110 8.97 -7.81 3.54
C ALA A 110 8.40 -8.48 4.81
N LYS A 111 9.20 -9.32 5.47
CA LYS A 111 8.84 -9.94 6.75
C LYS A 111 8.56 -8.87 7.82
N LEU A 112 9.50 -7.94 8.03
CA LEU A 112 9.34 -6.89 9.04
C LEU A 112 8.16 -5.96 8.72
N PHE A 113 7.96 -5.64 7.43
CA PHE A 113 6.80 -4.90 6.98
C PHE A 113 5.49 -5.62 7.36
N PHE A 114 5.37 -6.92 7.08
CA PHE A 114 4.16 -7.68 7.38
C PHE A 114 3.97 -7.95 8.87
N ASP A 115 5.04 -8.15 9.65
CA ASP A 115 4.96 -8.18 11.12
C ASP A 115 4.31 -6.90 11.66
N ARG A 116 4.81 -5.74 11.21
CA ARG A 116 4.27 -4.44 11.62
C ARG A 116 2.80 -4.28 11.20
N PHE A 117 2.47 -4.65 9.97
CA PHE A 117 1.09 -4.63 9.47
C PHE A 117 0.16 -5.51 10.31
N ILE A 118 0.58 -6.75 10.62
CA ILE A 118 -0.18 -7.67 11.47
C ILE A 118 -0.43 -7.05 12.84
N GLU A 119 0.58 -6.44 13.47
CA GLU A 119 0.41 -5.76 14.75
C GLU A 119 -0.63 -4.64 14.69
N VAL A 120 -0.58 -3.80 13.67
CA VAL A 120 -1.53 -2.69 13.47
C VAL A 120 -2.96 -3.21 13.34
N VAL A 121 -3.17 -4.24 12.51
CA VAL A 121 -4.48 -4.85 12.26
C VAL A 121 -5.03 -5.48 13.55
N MET A 122 -4.23 -6.29 14.23
CA MET A 122 -4.64 -7.04 15.43
C MET A 122 -4.96 -6.13 16.63
N ARG A 123 -4.38 -4.92 16.69
CA ARG A 123 -4.68 -3.93 17.75
C ARG A 123 -5.95 -3.13 17.48
N SER A 124 -6.32 -2.97 16.21
CA SER A 124 -7.23 -1.88 15.79
C SER A 124 -8.57 -2.36 15.25
N SER A 125 -8.78 -3.67 15.11
CA SER A 125 -9.98 -4.19 14.46
C SER A 125 -10.58 -5.40 15.15
N ASN A 126 -11.91 -5.50 15.03
CA ASN A 126 -12.64 -6.72 15.32
C ASN A 126 -12.75 -7.52 14.02
N PRO A 127 -12.39 -8.80 14.02
CA PRO A 127 -12.50 -9.63 12.83
C PRO A 127 -13.93 -9.69 12.32
N LYS A 128 -14.09 -9.51 11.01
CA LYS A 128 -15.35 -9.67 10.27
C LYS A 128 -15.07 -10.59 9.09
N LEU A 129 -15.71 -11.76 9.09
CA LEU A 129 -15.54 -12.73 8.03
C LEU A 129 -15.89 -12.10 6.67
N VAL A 130 -14.95 -12.23 5.74
CA VAL A 130 -15.11 -11.84 4.34
C VAL A 130 -14.95 -13.11 3.51
N ASP A 131 -16.02 -13.51 2.83
CA ASP A 131 -15.97 -14.68 1.95
C ASP A 131 -15.18 -14.35 0.68
N GLY A 132 -14.26 -15.24 0.31
CA GLY A 132 -13.42 -15.08 -0.87
C GLY A 132 -12.03 -15.70 -0.79
N ASP A 133 -11.36 -15.72 -1.93
CA ASP A 133 -9.96 -16.10 -2.04
C ASP A 133 -9.06 -15.00 -1.46
N ALA A 134 -8.12 -15.39 -0.57
CA ALA A 134 -7.28 -14.44 0.15
C ALA A 134 -6.43 -13.56 -0.78
N ALA A 135 -5.91 -14.11 -1.88
CA ALA A 135 -5.10 -13.34 -2.83
C ALA A 135 -5.97 -12.32 -3.58
N ALA A 136 -7.16 -12.73 -4.03
CA ALA A 136 -8.11 -11.83 -4.65
C ALA A 136 -8.59 -10.72 -3.69
N LEU A 137 -8.82 -11.05 -2.42
CA LEU A 137 -9.18 -10.07 -1.39
C LEU A 137 -8.03 -9.10 -1.08
N MET A 138 -6.78 -9.59 -1.06
CA MET A 138 -5.59 -8.78 -0.84
C MET A 138 -5.39 -7.73 -1.93
N MET A 139 -5.69 -8.07 -3.19
CA MET A 139 -5.64 -7.09 -4.29
C MET A 139 -6.65 -5.94 -4.12
N ARG A 140 -7.72 -6.13 -3.35
CA ARG A 140 -8.71 -5.08 -3.05
C ARG A 140 -8.28 -4.10 -1.96
N TRP A 141 -7.13 -4.34 -1.32
CA TRP A 141 -6.56 -3.38 -0.36
C TRP A 141 -5.96 -2.17 -1.08
N LEU A 142 -5.66 -2.32 -2.38
CA LEU A 142 -5.01 -1.29 -3.19
C LEU A 142 -6.06 -0.37 -3.81
N PRO A 143 -6.04 0.94 -3.49
CA PRO A 143 -6.82 1.90 -4.26
C PRO A 143 -6.23 2.02 -5.67
N VAL A 144 -7.07 1.89 -6.70
CA VAL A 144 -6.62 2.08 -8.08
C VAL A 144 -6.34 3.56 -8.37
N THR A 145 -7.15 4.46 -7.80
CA THR A 145 -6.98 5.90 -7.92
C THR A 145 -6.41 6.49 -6.65
N ASP A 146 -5.38 7.32 -6.79
CA ASP A 146 -4.69 7.95 -5.66
C ASP A 146 -4.18 6.93 -4.62
N PRO A 147 -3.31 5.98 -5.04
CA PRO A 147 -2.88 4.84 -4.22
C PRO A 147 -2.15 5.26 -2.95
N LEU A 148 -1.52 6.44 -2.92
CA LEU A 148 -0.83 7.00 -1.76
C LEU A 148 -1.64 8.06 -1.01
N ARG A 149 -2.92 8.27 -1.39
CA ARG A 149 -3.79 9.31 -0.83
C ARG A 149 -3.22 10.73 -0.92
N ILE A 150 -2.34 10.98 -1.88
CA ILE A 150 -1.70 12.29 -2.08
C ILE A 150 -2.75 13.34 -2.46
N ALA A 151 -3.74 12.99 -3.27
CA ALA A 151 -4.79 13.93 -3.68
C ALA A 151 -5.75 14.30 -2.53
N GLN A 152 -5.68 13.59 -1.41
CA GLN A 152 -6.43 13.90 -0.19
C GLN A 152 -5.68 14.90 0.70
N ASP A 153 -4.38 15.10 0.46
CA ASP A 153 -3.59 16.08 1.18
C ASP A 153 -4.03 17.51 0.82
N PRO A 154 -4.43 18.35 1.79
CA PRO A 154 -4.83 19.73 1.54
C PRO A 154 -3.77 20.54 0.81
N GLU A 155 -2.49 20.21 1.03
CA GLU A 155 -1.33 20.87 0.48
C GLU A 155 -1.04 20.41 -0.95
N CYS A 156 -1.68 19.34 -1.43
CA CYS A 156 -1.46 18.82 -2.77
C CYS A 156 -2.21 19.63 -3.85
N GLY A 157 -3.46 20.01 -3.59
CA GLY A 157 -4.25 20.91 -4.43
C GLY A 157 -4.91 20.28 -5.67
N TYR A 158 -4.42 19.16 -6.23
CA TYR A 158 -5.09 18.53 -7.37
C TYR A 158 -6.21 17.58 -6.90
N ARG A 159 -7.47 17.96 -7.11
CA ARG A 159 -8.63 17.14 -6.75
C ARG A 159 -8.71 15.87 -7.61
N ILE A 160 -9.11 14.75 -7.00
CA ILE A 160 -9.50 13.53 -7.73
C ILE A 160 -10.65 13.88 -8.69
N PRO A 161 -10.60 13.49 -9.99
CA PRO A 161 -11.73 13.66 -10.89
C PRO A 161 -12.97 12.99 -10.31
N LEU A 162 -14.05 13.77 -10.17
CA LEU A 162 -15.39 13.26 -9.86
C LEU A 162 -15.79 12.31 -11.01
N GLY A 163 -15.59 11.00 -10.85
CA GLY A 163 -15.92 10.02 -11.88
C GLY A 163 -15.23 8.67 -11.77
N CYS A 164 -14.10 8.57 -11.04
CA CYS A 164 -13.50 7.27 -10.74
C CYS A 164 -14.01 6.80 -9.37
N VAL A 165 -15.10 6.05 -9.37
CA VAL A 165 -15.60 5.34 -8.19
C VAL A 165 -14.96 3.95 -8.16
N ASN A 166 -14.58 3.52 -6.95
CA ASN A 166 -13.98 2.22 -6.59
C ASN A 166 -14.40 1.03 -7.46
#